data_AF-A0A7J8W4G0-F1
#
_entry.id   AF-A0A7J8W4G0-F1
#
_cell.length_a   1.000
_cell.length_b   1.000
_cell.length_c   1.000
_cell.angle_alpha   90.00
_cell.angle_beta   90.00
_cell.angle_gamma   90.00
#
_symmetry.space_group_name_H-M   'P 1'
#
loop_
_entity.id
_entity.type
_entity.pdbx_description
1 polymer ?
#
loop_
_entity_poly.entity_id
_entity_poly.type
_entity_poly.pdbx_seq_one_letter_code
_entity_poly.pdbx_strand_id
1 'polypeptide(L)'
;MAMCVEDRISNFSDHVLCHILSFLPIKEAVRISIISTKWRNLFVSISIIKFDGDLLFGLTDRNIDSFKNFVDGLLKFPDQVSLDCFRLHDGISSWNDGDHDFDVSGWICAALCRGVKEIDLKLHNLRDVPPVLFTCHSLVNLTLDAVGSKIEVPSDVCLGNLKTFYLINSVFVSDSINRLISNCHVLEDLAFIECSIANASELNIQSSSLKELALLYFDPTDIDHVVVINAPNLVYFQYDCDIVVYLLSNMKSLEKAEVYIWFFSNYYEIQDYSDYETSAAHLIQRICNVRSLTLGFPKEQFSQQVDFLYFITLMSSNSAETFVLWSFYIVCLI
;
A
#
# COMPACT_ATOMS: atom_id res chain seq x y z
N MET A 1 41.99 -37.48 23.01
CA MET A 1 40.55 -37.18 23.16
C MET A 1 40.33 -35.77 22.68
N ALA A 2 39.70 -35.59 21.51
CA ALA A 2 39.26 -34.26 21.11
C ALA A 2 38.09 -33.88 22.03
N MET A 3 38.23 -32.78 22.76
CA MET A 3 37.09 -32.15 23.43
C MET A 3 36.15 -31.65 22.35
N CYS A 4 35.08 -32.38 22.07
CA CYS A 4 33.95 -31.83 21.32
C CYS A 4 33.40 -30.68 22.16
N VAL A 5 33.57 -29.44 21.68
CA VAL A 5 32.89 -28.28 22.25
C VAL A 5 31.40 -28.58 22.16
N GLU A 6 30.75 -28.71 23.31
CA GLU A 6 29.34 -29.04 23.39
C GLU A 6 28.54 -27.89 22.75
N ASP A 7 27.75 -28.20 21.72
CA ASP A 7 26.90 -27.22 21.06
C ASP A 7 25.73 -26.83 21.98
N ARG A 8 26.00 -25.82 22.82
CA ARG A 8 25.03 -25.32 23.80
C ARG A 8 23.78 -24.74 23.16
N ILE A 9 23.86 -24.31 21.90
CA ILE A 9 22.72 -23.72 21.18
C ILE A 9 21.79 -24.85 20.72
N SER A 10 22.32 -25.93 20.15
CA SER A 10 21.50 -27.09 19.75
C SER A 10 20.78 -27.78 20.93
N ASN A 11 21.22 -27.53 22.17
CA ASN A 11 20.57 -28.04 23.40
C ASN A 11 19.29 -27.30 23.80
N PHE A 12 18.96 -26.16 23.18
CA PHE A 12 17.67 -25.49 23.43
C PHE A 12 16.49 -26.31 22.88
N SER A 13 15.30 -26.06 23.44
CA SER A 13 14.06 -26.64 22.94
C SER A 13 13.71 -26.10 21.55
N ASP A 14 12.99 -26.89 20.76
CA ASP A 14 12.61 -26.54 19.39
C ASP A 14 11.86 -25.21 19.31
N HIS A 15 11.00 -24.92 20.30
CA HIS A 15 10.30 -23.64 20.38
C HIS A 15 11.26 -22.44 20.52
N VAL A 16 12.30 -22.54 21.36
CA VAL A 16 13.29 -21.47 21.52
C VAL A 16 14.10 -21.29 20.25
N LEU A 17 14.45 -22.39 19.57
CA LEU A 17 15.20 -22.35 18.33
C LEU A 17 14.37 -21.78 17.17
N CYS A 18 13.08 -22.11 17.06
CA CYS A 18 12.16 -21.48 16.11
C CYS A 18 12.01 -19.98 16.39
N HIS A 19 11.93 -19.60 17.66
CA HIS A 19 11.88 -18.19 18.05
C HIS A 19 13.17 -17.46 17.65
N ILE A 20 14.34 -18.04 17.86
CA ILE A 20 15.63 -17.49 17.38
C ILE A 20 15.61 -17.35 15.85
N LEU A 21 15.21 -18.39 15.11
CA LEU A 21 15.11 -18.35 13.64
C LEU A 21 14.17 -17.24 13.14
N SER A 22 13.08 -16.96 13.87
CA SER A 22 12.11 -15.92 13.50
C SER A 22 12.67 -14.49 13.54
N PHE A 23 13.78 -14.26 14.26
CA PHE A 23 14.47 -12.96 14.28
C PHE A 23 15.57 -12.83 13.24
N LEU A 24 15.91 -13.91 12.55
CA LEU A 24 17.00 -13.89 11.58
C LEU A 24 16.47 -13.50 10.20
N PRO A 25 17.23 -12.68 9.44
CA PRO A 25 17.00 -12.55 8.01
C PRO A 25 17.03 -13.93 7.35
N ILE A 26 16.17 -14.16 6.35
CA ILE A 26 15.99 -15.49 5.73
C ILE A 26 17.31 -16.10 5.23
N LYS A 27 18.24 -15.26 4.75
CA LYS A 27 19.57 -15.67 4.31
C LYS A 27 20.40 -16.28 5.44
N GLU A 28 20.36 -15.70 6.64
CA GLU A 28 21.08 -16.23 7.80
C GLU A 28 20.37 -17.46 8.36
N ALA A 29 19.03 -17.49 8.34
CA ALA A 29 18.26 -18.67 8.73
C ALA A 29 18.60 -19.89 7.84
N VAL A 30 18.72 -19.70 6.51
CA VAL A 30 19.21 -20.74 5.58
C VAL A 30 20.64 -21.16 5.88
N ARG A 31 21.54 -20.23 6.20
CA ARG A 31 22.93 -20.58 6.56
C ARG A 31 22.97 -21.45 7.80
N ILE A 32 22.18 -21.11 8.82
CA ILE A 32 22.08 -21.91 10.05
C ILE A 32 21.44 -23.27 9.78
N SER A 33 20.46 -23.34 8.87
CA SER A 33 19.82 -24.59 8.47
C SER A 33 20.80 -25.60 7.85
N ILE A 34 21.95 -25.15 7.34
CA ILE A 34 23.01 -26.01 6.78
C ILE A 34 23.90 -26.61 7.88
N ILE A 35 23.98 -25.97 9.05
CA ILE A 35 24.92 -26.35 10.13
C ILE A 35 24.50 -27.67 10.80
N SER A 36 23.21 -27.96 10.89
CA SER A 36 22.75 -29.24 11.45
C SER A 36 21.39 -29.69 10.90
N THR A 37 21.11 -30.99 11.01
CA THR A 37 19.81 -31.56 10.65
C THR A 37 18.67 -31.01 11.51
N LYS A 38 18.94 -30.65 12.77
CA LYS A 38 17.96 -30.05 13.68
C LYS A 38 17.54 -28.67 13.17
N TRP A 39 18.49 -27.79 12.87
CA TRP A 39 18.21 -26.47 12.32
C TRP A 39 17.52 -26.55 10.96
N ARG A 40 17.91 -27.51 10.11
CA ARG A 40 17.24 -27.76 8.84
C ARG A 40 15.76 -28.07 9.01
N ASN A 41 15.42 -28.94 9.96
CA ASN A 41 14.04 -29.32 10.20
C ASN A 41 13.22 -28.16 10.79
N LEU A 42 13.81 -27.35 11.68
CA LEU A 42 13.15 -26.19 12.26
C LEU A 42 12.98 -25.03 11.28
N PHE A 43 13.91 -24.88 10.33
CA PHE A 43 13.83 -23.86 9.29
C PHE A 43 12.60 -24.02 8.39
N VAL A 44 12.14 -25.26 8.19
CA VAL A 44 10.88 -25.53 7.47
C VAL A 44 9.67 -24.97 8.22
N SER A 45 9.78 -24.75 9.52
CA SER A 45 8.72 -24.26 10.40
C SER A 45 8.75 -22.75 10.66
N ILE A 46 9.44 -21.97 9.83
CA ILE A 46 9.37 -20.51 9.94
C ILE A 46 7.97 -20.01 9.54
N SER A 47 7.44 -19.07 10.33
CA SER A 47 6.18 -18.40 10.04
C SER A 47 6.37 -17.06 9.31
N ILE A 48 7.62 -16.59 9.17
CA ILE A 48 7.94 -15.32 8.53
C ILE A 48 8.88 -15.61 7.36
N ILE A 49 8.43 -15.32 6.15
CA ILE A 49 9.22 -15.44 4.93
C ILE A 49 9.32 -14.03 4.33
N LYS A 50 10.51 -13.44 4.41
CA LYS A 50 10.79 -12.08 3.92
C LYS A 50 11.97 -12.10 2.97
N PHE A 51 11.71 -11.70 1.73
CA PHE A 51 12.70 -11.51 0.69
C PHE A 51 12.73 -10.02 0.32
N ASP A 52 13.56 -9.25 1.00
CA ASP A 52 13.72 -7.82 0.75
C ASP A 52 14.57 -7.56 -0.52
N GLY A 53 14.42 -6.38 -1.13
CA GLY A 53 15.09 -6.05 -2.39
C GLY A 53 16.61 -6.22 -2.37
N ASP A 54 17.27 -5.89 -1.26
CA ASP A 54 18.72 -6.09 -1.08
C ASP A 54 19.15 -7.57 -1.18
N LEU A 55 18.27 -8.50 -0.78
CA LEU A 55 18.53 -9.93 -0.91
C LEU A 55 18.43 -10.38 -2.37
N LEU A 56 17.58 -9.72 -3.15
CA LEU A 56 17.26 -10.09 -4.52
C LEU A 56 18.06 -9.30 -5.56
N PHE A 57 18.78 -8.24 -5.18
CA PHE A 57 19.61 -7.40 -6.07
C PHE A 57 20.67 -8.19 -6.87
N GLY A 58 21.08 -9.36 -6.38
CA GLY A 58 22.01 -10.26 -7.07
C GLY A 58 21.35 -11.38 -7.89
N LEU A 59 20.00 -11.40 -7.98
CA LEU A 59 19.31 -12.35 -8.83
C LEU A 59 19.53 -11.98 -10.30
N THR A 60 19.75 -13.02 -11.10
CA THR A 60 19.98 -12.97 -12.55
C THR A 60 19.22 -14.13 -13.18
N ASP A 61 19.03 -14.13 -14.49
CA ASP A 61 18.36 -15.22 -15.21
C ASP A 61 19.00 -16.60 -14.94
N ARG A 62 20.27 -16.62 -14.56
CA ARG A 62 20.98 -17.87 -14.22
C ARG A 62 20.56 -18.48 -12.89
N ASN A 63 20.01 -17.69 -11.97
CA ASN A 63 19.70 -18.12 -10.61
C ASN A 63 18.21 -17.94 -10.25
N ILE A 64 17.42 -17.26 -11.09
CA ILE A 64 15.98 -17.08 -10.86
C ILE A 64 15.23 -18.40 -10.70
N ASP A 65 15.50 -19.40 -11.54
CA ASP A 65 14.84 -20.70 -11.42
C ASP A 65 15.22 -21.43 -10.13
N SER A 66 16.48 -21.26 -9.68
CA SER A 66 16.93 -21.81 -8.40
C SER A 66 16.23 -21.12 -7.23
N PHE A 67 16.04 -19.80 -7.31
CA PHE A 67 15.26 -19.04 -6.34
C PHE A 67 13.80 -19.47 -6.34
N LYS A 68 13.17 -19.58 -7.51
CA LYS A 68 11.78 -20.03 -7.64
C LYS A 68 11.58 -21.42 -7.02
N ASN A 69 12.45 -22.37 -7.36
CA ASN A 69 12.42 -23.72 -6.77
C ASN A 69 12.64 -23.72 -5.24
N PHE A 70 13.47 -22.80 -4.74
CA PHE A 70 13.69 -22.64 -3.31
C PHE A 70 12.43 -22.12 -2.60
N VAL A 71 11.78 -21.08 -3.13
CA VAL A 71 10.53 -20.54 -2.58
C VAL A 71 9.39 -21.55 -2.68
N ASP A 72 9.27 -22.25 -3.82
CA ASP A 72 8.35 -23.38 -3.96
C ASP A 72 8.58 -24.42 -2.87
N GLY A 73 9.84 -24.78 -2.60
CA GLY A 73 10.21 -25.69 -1.54
C GLY A 73 9.73 -25.21 -0.17
N LEU A 74 9.92 -23.92 0.14
CA LEU A 74 9.48 -23.32 1.41
C LEU A 74 7.96 -23.29 1.58
N LEU A 75 7.23 -23.08 0.49
CA LEU A 75 5.77 -22.96 0.50
C LEU A 75 5.05 -24.30 0.33
N LYS A 76 5.72 -25.34 -0.21
CA LYS A 76 5.18 -26.68 -0.48
C LYS A 76 4.74 -27.46 0.75
N PHE A 77 5.04 -27.02 1.97
CA PHE A 77 4.73 -27.75 3.20
C PHE A 77 3.32 -27.40 3.70
N PRO A 78 2.30 -28.23 3.43
CA PRO A 78 0.94 -27.96 3.85
C PRO A 78 0.76 -28.48 5.28
N ASP A 79 -0.08 -27.78 6.05
CA ASP A 79 -0.79 -28.31 7.24
C ASP A 79 -0.07 -28.38 8.59
N GLN A 80 1.21 -28.00 8.74
CA GLN A 80 1.86 -28.03 10.07
C GLN A 80 2.19 -26.67 10.68
N VAL A 81 2.37 -25.60 9.88
CA VAL A 81 2.84 -24.31 10.40
C VAL A 81 2.13 -23.15 9.72
N SER A 82 1.36 -22.40 10.52
CA SER A 82 0.74 -21.14 10.10
C SER A 82 1.80 -20.17 9.60
N LEU A 83 1.56 -19.56 8.45
CA LEU A 83 2.38 -18.46 7.97
C LEU A 83 1.83 -17.18 8.60
N ASP A 84 2.70 -16.35 9.16
CA ASP A 84 2.30 -15.02 9.66
C ASP A 84 2.53 -13.97 8.57
N CYS A 85 3.65 -14.03 7.86
CA CYS A 85 4.05 -13.03 6.88
C CYS A 85 4.72 -13.66 5.66
N PHE A 86 4.28 -13.23 4.48
CA PHE A 86 4.93 -13.48 3.20
C PHE A 86 5.25 -12.15 2.53
N ARG A 87 6.54 -11.84 2.40
CA ARG A 87 7.02 -10.62 1.76
C ARG A 87 7.99 -10.94 0.65
N LEU A 88 7.81 -10.28 -0.47
CA LEU A 88 8.67 -10.37 -1.63
C LEU A 88 8.79 -9.01 -2.29
N HIS A 89 9.96 -8.40 -2.18
CA HIS A 89 10.30 -7.14 -2.83
C HIS A 89 11.38 -7.42 -3.87
N ASP A 90 11.08 -7.23 -5.15
CA ASP A 90 12.14 -7.28 -6.16
C ASP A 90 12.97 -6.00 -6.04
N GLY A 91 14.29 -6.17 -5.85
CA GLY A 91 15.22 -5.04 -5.89
C GLY A 91 15.59 -4.65 -7.33
N ILE A 92 14.79 -5.07 -8.33
CA ILE A 92 15.21 -5.14 -9.73
C ILE A 92 14.30 -4.27 -10.59
N SER A 93 14.74 -3.05 -10.87
CA SER A 93 14.04 -2.08 -11.73
C SER A 93 14.14 -2.36 -13.24
N SER A 94 14.69 -3.50 -13.66
CA SER A 94 14.86 -3.79 -15.09
C SER A 94 14.99 -5.29 -15.39
N TRP A 95 13.88 -6.01 -15.39
CA TRP A 95 13.76 -7.15 -16.31
C TRP A 95 13.31 -6.54 -17.64
N ASN A 96 14.29 -6.01 -18.38
CA ASN A 96 14.06 -5.28 -19.65
C ASN A 96 13.76 -6.22 -20.83
N ASP A 97 13.57 -7.49 -20.55
CA ASP A 97 13.23 -8.57 -21.44
C ASP A 97 11.87 -9.10 -20.99
N GLY A 98 10.81 -8.79 -21.75
CA GLY A 98 9.42 -9.20 -21.48
C GLY A 98 9.15 -10.71 -21.45
N ASP A 99 10.16 -11.54 -21.16
CA ASP A 99 10.14 -13.00 -21.00
C ASP A 99 10.27 -13.44 -19.53
N HIS A 100 10.53 -12.52 -18.59
CA HIS A 100 10.76 -12.86 -17.18
C HIS A 100 9.68 -12.32 -16.24
N ASP A 101 8.43 -12.58 -16.61
CA ASP A 101 7.31 -12.32 -15.73
C ASP A 101 7.42 -13.22 -14.49
N PHE A 102 7.35 -12.58 -13.33
CA PHE A 102 7.50 -13.24 -12.05
C PHE A 102 6.11 -13.67 -11.55
N ASP A 103 5.61 -14.79 -12.10
CA ASP A 103 4.33 -15.37 -11.65
C ASP A 103 4.44 -15.89 -10.21
N VAL A 104 3.81 -15.17 -9.29
CA VAL A 104 3.74 -15.50 -7.86
C VAL A 104 2.36 -15.98 -7.44
N SER A 105 1.43 -16.20 -8.37
CA SER A 105 0.06 -16.63 -8.07
C SER A 105 0.04 -17.92 -7.25
N GLY A 106 0.88 -18.90 -7.61
CA GLY A 106 1.05 -20.14 -6.86
C GLY A 106 1.58 -19.91 -5.43
N TRP A 107 2.46 -18.93 -5.25
CA TRP A 107 3.03 -18.59 -3.94
C TRP A 107 2.02 -17.88 -3.04
N ILE A 108 1.23 -16.98 -3.62
CA ILE A 108 0.10 -16.34 -2.96
C ILE A 108 -0.87 -17.43 -2.49
N CYS A 109 -1.33 -18.31 -3.38
CA CYS A 109 -2.23 -19.40 -3.03
C CYS A 109 -1.67 -20.28 -1.90
N ALA A 110 -0.39 -20.65 -1.95
CA ALA A 110 0.25 -21.45 -0.91
C ALA A 110 0.32 -20.71 0.45
N ALA A 111 0.63 -19.41 0.45
CA ALA A 111 0.62 -18.58 1.64
C ALA A 111 -0.79 -18.47 2.25
N LEU A 112 -1.81 -18.26 1.40
CA LEU A 112 -3.22 -18.19 1.83
C LEU A 112 -3.71 -19.52 2.42
N CYS A 113 -3.34 -20.65 1.82
CA CYS A 113 -3.65 -21.98 2.37
C CYS A 113 -3.02 -22.20 3.75
N ARG A 114 -1.93 -21.50 4.09
CA ARG A 114 -1.29 -21.53 5.41
C ARG A 114 -1.83 -20.49 6.38
N GLY A 115 -2.90 -19.77 6.02
CA GLY A 115 -3.54 -18.77 6.88
C GLY A 115 -2.69 -17.53 7.12
N VAL A 116 -1.97 -17.07 6.09
CA VAL A 116 -1.13 -15.87 6.15
C VAL A 116 -1.89 -14.63 6.63
N LYS A 117 -1.24 -13.82 7.46
CA LYS A 117 -1.80 -12.57 8.01
C LYS A 117 -1.29 -11.33 7.27
N GLU A 118 -0.06 -11.36 6.80
CA GLU A 118 0.56 -10.27 6.05
C GLU A 118 1.07 -10.76 4.69
N ILE A 119 0.58 -10.14 3.61
CA ILE A 119 1.15 -10.26 2.27
C ILE A 119 1.68 -8.88 1.87
N ASP A 120 2.96 -8.81 1.54
CA ASP A 120 3.64 -7.59 1.10
C ASP A 120 4.46 -7.89 -0.16
N LEU A 121 3.87 -7.61 -1.31
CA LEU A 121 4.45 -7.90 -2.62
C LEU A 121 4.77 -6.57 -3.30
N LYS A 122 6.05 -6.33 -3.55
CA LYS A 122 6.51 -5.20 -4.34
C LYS A 122 7.29 -5.73 -5.52
N LEU A 123 6.61 -5.89 -6.65
CA LEU A 123 7.17 -6.50 -7.84
C LEU A 123 6.94 -5.59 -9.04
N HIS A 124 7.97 -5.39 -9.85
CA HIS A 124 7.87 -4.60 -11.08
C HIS A 124 6.92 -5.18 -12.13
N ASN A 125 6.61 -6.49 -12.05
CA ASN A 125 5.62 -7.13 -12.92
C ASN A 125 4.84 -8.20 -12.15
N LEU A 126 4.06 -7.75 -11.16
CA LEU A 126 3.05 -8.59 -10.53
C LEU A 126 1.99 -8.88 -11.61
N ARG A 127 1.99 -10.08 -12.19
CA ARG A 127 0.93 -10.56 -13.09
C ARG A 127 -0.44 -10.66 -12.37
N ASP A 128 -1.33 -11.49 -12.89
CA ASP A 128 -2.63 -11.80 -12.30
C ASP A 128 -2.54 -12.10 -10.80
N VAL A 129 -3.23 -11.27 -10.02
CA VAL A 129 -3.46 -11.50 -8.60
C VAL A 129 -4.59 -12.52 -8.48
N PRO A 130 -4.38 -13.67 -7.82
CA PRO A 130 -5.40 -14.71 -7.78
C PRO A 130 -6.62 -14.21 -6.99
N PRO A 131 -7.86 -14.38 -7.50
CA PRO A 131 -9.07 -13.84 -6.86
C PRO A 131 -9.26 -14.29 -5.41
N VAL A 132 -8.77 -15.48 -5.07
CA VAL A 132 -8.79 -16.05 -3.70
C VAL A 132 -8.06 -15.19 -2.67
N LEU A 133 -7.15 -14.30 -3.10
CA LEU A 133 -6.53 -13.30 -2.22
C LEU A 133 -7.59 -12.44 -1.52
N PHE A 134 -8.64 -12.07 -2.26
CA PHE A 134 -9.69 -11.17 -1.79
C PHE A 134 -10.80 -11.87 -0.97
N THR A 135 -10.68 -13.17 -0.72
CA THR A 135 -11.64 -13.94 0.11
C THR A 135 -10.99 -14.60 1.33
N CYS A 136 -9.72 -14.30 1.58
CA CYS A 136 -8.96 -14.88 2.67
C CYS A 136 -9.25 -14.19 4.00
N HIS A 137 -9.78 -14.96 4.95
CA HIS A 137 -10.21 -14.42 6.24
C HIS A 137 -9.06 -14.24 7.24
N SER A 138 -7.89 -14.86 7.03
CA SER A 138 -6.73 -14.67 7.92
C SER A 138 -5.97 -13.39 7.65
N LEU A 139 -6.16 -12.78 6.48
CA LEU A 139 -5.39 -11.63 6.02
C LEU A 139 -5.75 -10.38 6.83
N VAL A 140 -4.72 -9.74 7.35
CA VAL A 140 -4.80 -8.52 8.18
C VAL A 140 -4.14 -7.35 7.45
N ASN A 141 -3.00 -7.60 6.81
CA ASN A 141 -2.24 -6.58 6.09
C ASN A 141 -2.01 -7.04 4.65
N LEU A 142 -2.36 -6.18 3.70
CA LEU A 142 -2.14 -6.41 2.28
C LEU A 142 -1.44 -5.20 1.66
N THR A 143 -0.26 -5.42 1.10
CA THR A 143 0.46 -4.43 0.29
C THR A 143 0.78 -5.05 -1.05
N LEU A 144 0.35 -4.39 -2.12
CA LEU A 144 0.59 -4.82 -3.50
C LEU A 144 1.15 -3.64 -4.29
N ASP A 145 2.35 -3.80 -4.83
CA ASP A 145 2.86 -3.00 -5.94
C ASP A 145 2.57 -3.77 -7.21
N ALA A 146 1.63 -3.27 -8.00
CA ALA A 146 1.04 -3.97 -9.13
C ALA A 146 1.26 -3.19 -10.43
N VAL A 147 2.50 -2.75 -10.65
CA VAL A 147 2.92 -2.01 -11.84
C VAL A 147 2.42 -2.69 -13.11
N GLY A 148 1.64 -1.96 -13.92
CA GLY A 148 1.12 -2.46 -15.19
C GLY A 148 -0.02 -3.48 -15.08
N SER A 149 -0.46 -3.81 -13.87
CA SER A 149 -1.53 -4.78 -13.61
C SER A 149 -2.87 -4.13 -13.35
N LYS A 150 -3.91 -4.80 -13.87
CA LYS A 150 -5.31 -4.46 -13.63
C LYS A 150 -5.85 -5.30 -12.49
N ILE A 151 -6.27 -4.65 -11.41
CA ILE A 151 -6.84 -5.35 -10.27
C ILE A 151 -8.35 -5.46 -10.43
N GLU A 152 -8.80 -6.68 -10.68
CA GLU A 152 -10.22 -7.05 -10.69
C GLU A 152 -10.57 -7.74 -9.36
N VAL A 153 -11.38 -7.07 -8.56
CA VAL A 153 -11.83 -7.63 -7.28
C VAL A 153 -13.05 -8.52 -7.55
N PRO A 154 -13.06 -9.81 -7.16
CA PRO A 154 -14.16 -10.72 -7.44
C PRO A 154 -15.41 -10.36 -6.64
N SER A 155 -16.61 -10.67 -7.15
CA SER A 155 -17.91 -10.27 -6.59
C SER A 155 -18.13 -10.65 -5.12
N ASP A 156 -17.53 -11.77 -4.71
CA ASP A 156 -17.59 -12.42 -3.39
C ASP A 156 -16.48 -11.99 -2.42
N VAL A 157 -15.82 -10.86 -2.67
CA VAL A 157 -14.80 -10.27 -1.78
C VAL A 157 -15.23 -10.30 -0.31
N CYS A 158 -14.38 -10.91 0.52
CA CYS A 158 -14.60 -11.08 1.95
C CYS A 158 -13.26 -11.06 2.68
N LEU A 159 -12.85 -9.87 3.11
CA LEU A 159 -11.61 -9.62 3.84
C LEU A 159 -11.93 -9.14 5.26
N GLY A 160 -12.58 -10.02 6.03
CA GLY A 160 -13.20 -9.67 7.32
C GLY A 160 -12.24 -9.20 8.41
N ASN A 161 -10.94 -9.50 8.30
CA ASN A 161 -9.91 -9.12 9.27
C ASN A 161 -8.90 -8.10 8.74
N LEU A 162 -9.09 -7.60 7.51
CA LEU A 162 -8.15 -6.70 6.86
C LEU A 162 -8.20 -5.31 7.52
N LYS A 163 -7.07 -4.92 8.09
CA LYS A 163 -6.84 -3.63 8.75
C LYS A 163 -6.08 -2.66 7.88
N THR A 164 -5.14 -3.18 7.08
CA THR A 164 -4.24 -2.36 6.26
C THR A 164 -4.35 -2.80 4.81
N PHE A 165 -4.65 -1.87 3.92
CA PHE A 165 -4.62 -2.12 2.48
C PHE A 165 -3.87 -1.01 1.73
N TYR A 166 -2.72 -1.34 1.16
CA TYR A 166 -1.93 -0.45 0.33
C TYR A 166 -1.83 -1.02 -1.07
N LEU A 167 -2.22 -0.21 -2.05
CA LEU A 167 -2.02 -0.50 -3.46
C LEU A 167 -1.14 0.57 -4.08
N ILE A 168 -0.15 0.12 -4.85
CA ILE A 168 0.88 0.95 -5.47
C ILE A 168 0.92 0.61 -6.97
N ASN A 169 1.06 1.62 -7.83
CA ASN A 169 1.27 1.49 -9.27
C ASN A 169 0.20 0.67 -10.02
N SER A 170 -1.08 0.79 -9.70
CA SER A 170 -2.12 -0.10 -10.24
C SER A 170 -3.29 0.62 -10.89
N VAL A 171 -3.94 -0.08 -11.81
CA VAL A 171 -5.19 0.39 -12.44
C VAL A 171 -6.37 -0.42 -11.93
N PHE A 172 -7.33 0.24 -11.29
CA PHE A 172 -8.60 -0.37 -10.94
C PHE A 172 -9.53 -0.41 -12.14
N VAL A 173 -10.28 -1.51 -12.28
CA VAL A 173 -11.32 -1.63 -13.31
C VAL A 173 -12.69 -1.61 -12.66
N SER A 174 -13.57 -0.71 -13.13
CA SER A 174 -14.97 -0.61 -12.69
C SER A 174 -15.09 -0.36 -11.17
N ASP A 175 -16.17 -0.82 -10.54
CA ASP A 175 -16.48 -0.61 -9.12
C ASP A 175 -15.71 -1.55 -8.17
N SER A 176 -14.63 -2.19 -8.63
CA SER A 176 -13.86 -3.19 -7.89
C SER A 176 -13.41 -2.67 -6.53
N ILE A 177 -12.95 -1.42 -6.46
CA ILE A 177 -12.42 -0.83 -5.24
C ILE A 177 -13.50 -0.46 -4.24
N ASN A 178 -14.62 0.09 -4.73
CA ASN A 178 -15.79 0.44 -3.91
C ASN A 178 -16.35 -0.83 -3.23
N ARG A 179 -16.36 -1.95 -3.97
CA ARG A 179 -16.75 -3.25 -3.45
C ARG A 179 -15.76 -3.81 -2.42
N LEU A 180 -14.45 -3.64 -2.64
CA LEU A 180 -13.45 -4.05 -1.66
C LEU A 180 -13.63 -3.30 -0.34
N ILE A 181 -13.69 -1.96 -0.39
CA ILE A 181 -13.79 -1.11 0.80
C ILE A 181 -15.08 -1.41 1.57
N SER A 182 -16.23 -1.53 0.88
CA SER A 182 -17.52 -1.82 1.53
C SER A 182 -17.58 -3.19 2.22
N ASN A 183 -16.72 -4.15 1.85
CA ASN A 183 -16.66 -5.47 2.49
C ASN A 183 -15.55 -5.60 3.55
N CYS A 184 -14.68 -4.59 3.71
CA CYS A 184 -13.60 -4.56 4.70
C CYS A 184 -14.02 -3.75 5.95
N HIS A 185 -14.83 -4.34 6.83
CA HIS A 185 -15.45 -3.63 7.96
C HIS A 185 -14.48 -3.17 9.05
N VAL A 186 -13.27 -3.74 9.13
CA VAL A 186 -12.26 -3.41 10.15
C VAL A 186 -11.04 -2.68 9.57
N LEU A 187 -11.15 -2.16 8.34
CA LEU A 187 -10.10 -1.43 7.64
C LEU A 187 -9.77 -0.13 8.38
N GLU A 188 -8.55 -0.03 8.91
CA GLU A 188 -8.04 1.12 9.65
C GLU A 188 -7.19 2.02 8.75
N ASP A 189 -6.37 1.43 7.87
CA ASP A 189 -5.38 2.14 7.05
C ASP A 189 -5.55 1.80 5.57
N LEU A 190 -5.74 2.82 4.73
CA LEU A 190 -5.94 2.69 3.28
C LEU A 190 -5.02 3.64 2.52
N ALA A 191 -4.26 3.12 1.56
CA ALA A 191 -3.45 3.95 0.68
C ALA A 191 -3.54 3.51 -0.78
N PHE A 192 -3.72 4.49 -1.66
CA PHE A 192 -3.54 4.35 -3.10
C PHE A 192 -2.42 5.27 -3.54
N ILE A 193 -1.36 4.69 -4.11
CA ILE A 193 -0.14 5.39 -4.51
C ILE A 193 0.09 5.13 -5.99
N GLU A 194 0.19 6.17 -6.81
CA GLU A 194 0.38 6.03 -8.26
C GLU A 194 -0.68 5.11 -8.90
N CYS A 195 -1.93 5.25 -8.45
CA CYS A 195 -3.05 4.42 -8.91
C CYS A 195 -4.02 5.20 -9.78
N SER A 196 -4.72 4.51 -10.67
CA SER A 196 -5.78 5.10 -11.50
C SER A 196 -7.05 4.24 -11.57
N ILE A 197 -8.16 4.85 -11.98
CA ILE A 197 -9.44 4.15 -12.17
C ILE A 197 -9.82 4.17 -13.64
N ALA A 198 -9.98 2.99 -14.22
CA ALA A 198 -10.53 2.82 -15.56
C ALA A 198 -12.00 2.38 -15.51
N ASN A 199 -12.83 2.96 -16.39
CA ASN A 199 -14.23 2.57 -16.61
C ASN A 199 -15.15 2.68 -15.37
N ALA A 200 -14.90 3.62 -14.45
CA ALA A 200 -15.76 3.84 -13.28
C ALA A 200 -15.89 5.33 -12.98
N SER A 201 -17.09 5.88 -12.95
CA SER A 201 -17.30 7.34 -12.77
C SER A 201 -17.03 7.86 -11.36
N GLU A 202 -16.86 7.00 -10.36
CA GLU A 202 -16.66 7.44 -8.97
C GLU A 202 -15.72 6.54 -8.15
N LEU A 203 -14.93 7.18 -7.27
CA LEU A 203 -14.27 6.53 -6.15
C LEU A 203 -15.06 6.84 -4.87
N ASN A 204 -15.71 5.83 -4.29
CA ASN A 204 -16.60 6.00 -3.16
C ASN A 204 -16.06 5.27 -1.92
N ILE A 205 -15.40 6.04 -1.05
CA ILE A 205 -14.80 5.56 0.19
C ILE A 205 -15.80 5.77 1.33
N GLN A 206 -16.55 4.72 1.65
CA GLN A 206 -17.47 4.69 2.78
C GLN A 206 -16.97 3.70 3.84
N SER A 207 -16.31 4.21 4.87
CA SER A 207 -15.81 3.37 5.95
C SER A 207 -15.84 4.09 7.29
N SER A 208 -16.47 3.48 8.28
CA SER A 208 -16.47 4.00 9.66
C SER A 208 -15.30 3.48 10.50
N SER A 209 -14.58 2.47 10.05
CA SER A 209 -13.38 1.95 10.73
C SER A 209 -12.10 2.66 10.32
N LEU A 210 -12.12 3.34 9.16
CA LEU A 210 -10.95 3.99 8.59
C LEU A 210 -10.44 5.13 9.46
N LYS A 211 -9.14 5.10 9.77
CA LYS A 211 -8.39 6.07 10.57
C LYS A 211 -7.37 6.82 9.73
N GLU A 212 -6.73 6.15 8.78
CA GLU A 212 -5.73 6.76 7.90
C GLU A 212 -6.08 6.53 6.44
N LEU A 213 -6.05 7.60 5.65
CA LEU A 213 -6.29 7.57 4.21
C LEU A 213 -5.21 8.36 3.49
N ALA A 214 -4.52 7.70 2.55
CA ALA A 214 -3.56 8.34 1.66
C ALA A 214 -3.96 8.14 0.19
N LEU A 215 -4.08 9.25 -0.54
CA LEU A 215 -4.27 9.28 -1.99
C LEU A 215 -3.08 10.05 -2.59
N LEU A 216 -2.11 9.34 -3.16
CA LEU A 216 -0.86 9.92 -3.63
C LEU A 216 -0.69 9.64 -5.12
N TYR A 217 -0.45 10.67 -5.93
CA TYR A 217 -0.32 10.61 -7.39
C TYR A 217 -1.45 9.81 -8.04
N PHE A 218 -2.67 10.00 -7.52
CA PHE A 218 -3.84 9.29 -7.99
C PHE A 218 -4.39 10.00 -9.23
N ASP A 219 -4.43 9.29 -10.35
CA ASP A 219 -4.86 9.84 -11.64
C ASP A 219 -6.25 9.28 -12.03
N PRO A 220 -7.31 10.11 -11.95
CA PRO A 220 -8.58 9.78 -12.56
C PRO A 220 -8.46 9.91 -14.09
N THR A 221 -8.39 8.80 -14.82
CA THR A 221 -8.12 8.83 -16.27
C THR A 221 -9.18 9.56 -17.12
N ASP A 222 -10.40 9.79 -16.59
CA ASP A 222 -11.45 10.61 -17.20
C ASP A 222 -11.81 11.88 -16.40
N ILE A 223 -12.17 12.94 -17.11
CA ILE A 223 -12.41 14.30 -16.59
C ILE A 223 -13.64 14.38 -15.64
N ASP A 224 -14.50 13.36 -15.63
CA ASP A 224 -15.78 13.35 -14.88
C ASP A 224 -15.75 12.50 -13.60
N HIS A 225 -14.58 12.03 -13.16
CA HIS A 225 -14.49 11.19 -11.96
C HIS A 225 -14.81 11.99 -10.70
N VAL A 226 -15.69 11.46 -9.85
CA VAL A 226 -16.01 12.05 -8.54
C VAL A 226 -15.38 11.21 -7.43
N VAL A 227 -14.65 11.85 -6.53
CA VAL A 227 -14.13 11.19 -5.32
C VAL A 227 -15.01 11.57 -4.13
N VAL A 228 -15.67 10.57 -3.56
CA VAL A 228 -16.55 10.70 -2.40
C VAL A 228 -15.88 10.04 -1.20
N ILE A 229 -15.64 10.82 -0.14
CA ILE A 229 -15.03 10.33 1.10
C ILE A 229 -15.99 10.58 2.27
N ASN A 230 -16.48 9.48 2.84
CA ASN A 230 -17.30 9.44 4.04
C ASN A 230 -16.64 8.51 5.07
N ALA A 231 -15.74 9.09 5.86
CA ALA A 231 -14.95 8.40 6.87
C ALA A 231 -15.00 9.19 8.19
N PRO A 232 -16.06 9.04 9.01
CA PRO A 232 -16.29 9.89 10.19
C PRO A 232 -15.20 9.76 11.27
N ASN A 233 -14.51 8.62 11.32
CA ASN A 233 -13.46 8.31 12.29
C ASN A 233 -12.04 8.50 11.73
N LEU A 234 -11.91 9.11 10.54
CA LEU A 234 -10.63 9.42 9.93
C LEU A 234 -9.87 10.41 10.80
N VAL A 235 -8.61 10.09 11.13
CA VAL A 235 -7.71 10.87 11.99
C VAL A 235 -6.60 11.53 11.16
N TYR A 236 -6.09 10.82 10.15
CA TYR A 236 -5.05 11.28 9.24
C TYR A 236 -5.52 11.20 7.78
N PHE A 237 -5.35 12.30 7.06
CA PHE A 237 -5.63 12.37 5.62
C PHE A 237 -4.41 12.90 4.88
N GLN A 238 -3.93 12.14 3.91
CA GLN A 238 -2.88 12.56 3.00
C GLN A 238 -3.40 12.55 1.58
N TYR A 239 -3.14 13.64 0.87
CA TYR A 239 -3.60 13.84 -0.47
C TYR A 239 -2.51 14.54 -1.27
N ASP A 240 -2.11 13.95 -2.39
CA ASP A 240 -1.07 14.48 -3.27
C ASP A 240 -1.45 14.20 -4.72
N CYS A 241 -2.50 14.86 -5.24
CA CYS A 241 -3.09 14.57 -6.56
C CYS A 241 -3.54 15.84 -7.30
N ASP A 242 -3.95 15.69 -8.56
CA ASP A 242 -4.64 16.75 -9.31
C ASP A 242 -6.00 17.08 -8.71
N ILE A 243 -6.44 18.35 -8.78
CA ILE A 243 -7.81 18.71 -8.37
C ILE A 243 -8.82 17.90 -9.19
N VAL A 244 -9.57 17.08 -8.47
CA VAL A 244 -10.78 16.41 -8.92
C VAL A 244 -11.99 17.09 -8.30
N VAL A 245 -13.17 16.95 -8.89
CA VAL A 245 -14.41 17.38 -8.23
C VAL A 245 -14.67 16.47 -7.01
N TYR A 246 -14.33 16.99 -5.83
CA TYR A 246 -14.46 16.25 -4.57
C TYR A 246 -15.82 16.48 -3.90
N LEU A 247 -16.50 15.38 -3.57
CA LEU A 247 -17.66 15.39 -2.67
C LEU A 247 -17.24 14.82 -1.31
N LEU A 248 -16.44 15.60 -0.58
CA LEU A 248 -16.01 15.26 0.79
C LEU A 248 -17.18 15.47 1.74
N SER A 249 -17.79 14.37 2.14
CA SER A 249 -19.09 14.41 2.79
C SER A 249 -18.96 14.43 4.32
N ASN A 250 -17.94 13.78 4.92
CA ASN A 250 -17.86 13.63 6.38
C ASN A 250 -16.50 13.10 6.92
N MET A 251 -15.71 13.95 7.60
CA MET A 251 -14.43 13.59 8.28
C MET A 251 -14.32 14.26 9.66
N LYS A 252 -15.28 14.01 10.55
CA LYS A 252 -15.44 14.76 11.82
C LYS A 252 -14.31 14.59 12.82
N SER A 253 -13.56 13.49 12.75
CA SER A 253 -12.50 13.15 13.71
C SER A 253 -11.10 13.53 13.22
N LEU A 254 -11.01 14.26 12.10
CA LEU A 254 -9.73 14.54 11.44
C LEU A 254 -8.85 15.41 12.33
N GLU A 255 -7.65 14.92 12.65
CA GLU A 255 -6.68 15.65 13.47
C GLU A 255 -5.53 16.21 12.64
N LYS A 256 -5.12 15.50 11.58
CA LYS A 256 -4.01 15.90 10.72
C LYS A 256 -4.36 15.71 9.25
N ALA A 257 -4.08 16.73 8.45
CA ALA A 257 -4.21 16.66 7.00
C ALA A 257 -2.97 17.21 6.30
N GLU A 258 -2.50 16.51 5.27
CA GLU A 258 -1.41 16.91 4.40
C GLU A 258 -1.93 16.87 2.96
N VAL A 259 -2.08 18.05 2.35
CA VAL A 259 -2.75 18.21 1.06
C VAL A 259 -1.85 18.98 0.11
N TYR A 260 -1.41 18.28 -0.92
CA TYR A 260 -0.62 18.77 -2.04
C TYR A 260 -1.51 18.70 -3.28
N ILE A 261 -1.78 19.85 -3.87
CA ILE A 261 -2.69 19.98 -5.01
C ILE A 261 -1.88 20.30 -6.25
N TRP A 262 -2.06 19.49 -7.28
CA TRP A 262 -1.51 19.75 -8.61
C TRP A 262 -2.60 20.30 -9.54
N PHE A 263 -2.17 21.15 -10.48
CA PHE A 263 -2.99 21.65 -11.59
C PHE A 263 -2.36 21.17 -12.91
N PHE A 264 -2.34 19.87 -13.19
CA PHE A 264 -1.86 19.38 -14.48
C PHE A 264 -2.88 19.69 -15.59
N SER A 265 -2.51 20.63 -16.47
CA SER A 265 -3.26 20.97 -17.68
C SER A 265 -2.92 20.01 -18.83
N ASN A 266 -3.18 18.71 -18.71
CA ASN A 266 -2.82 17.77 -19.78
C ASN A 266 -4.06 17.10 -20.39
N TYR A 267 -4.60 17.73 -21.43
CA TYR A 267 -4.74 17.22 -22.82
C TYR A 267 -5.95 17.76 -23.61
N TYR A 268 -6.89 18.45 -22.98
CA TYR A 268 -7.97 19.13 -23.70
C TYR A 268 -8.20 20.53 -23.12
N GLU A 269 -8.51 21.49 -23.98
CA GLU A 269 -8.84 22.88 -23.62
C GLU A 269 -9.97 22.89 -22.58
N ILE A 270 -9.64 23.08 -21.31
CA ILE A 270 -10.62 23.18 -20.22
C ILE A 270 -11.34 24.53 -20.36
N GLN A 271 -12.67 24.50 -20.45
CA GLN A 271 -13.50 25.68 -20.72
C GLN A 271 -13.85 26.52 -19.47
N ASP A 272 -13.61 26.05 -18.24
CA ASP A 272 -13.92 26.86 -17.04
C ASP A 272 -12.96 26.61 -15.87
N TYR A 273 -12.08 27.57 -15.58
CA TYR A 273 -11.16 27.57 -14.44
C TYR A 273 -11.90 27.65 -13.09
N SER A 274 -13.16 28.10 -13.09
CA SER A 274 -13.98 28.31 -11.89
C SER A 274 -14.32 27.02 -11.13
N ASP A 275 -14.41 25.89 -11.81
CA ASP A 275 -14.81 24.61 -11.21
C ASP A 275 -13.69 24.02 -10.35
N TYR A 276 -12.44 24.27 -10.74
CA TYR A 276 -11.25 23.88 -9.99
C TYR A 276 -11.10 24.69 -8.70
N GLU A 277 -11.27 26.00 -8.77
CA GLU A 277 -11.26 26.88 -7.59
C GLU A 277 -12.35 26.51 -6.60
N THR A 278 -13.55 26.18 -7.10
CA THR A 278 -14.69 25.76 -6.28
C THR A 278 -14.43 24.42 -5.60
N SER A 279 -13.87 23.44 -6.33
CA SER A 279 -13.53 22.12 -5.79
C SER A 279 -12.42 22.18 -4.74
N ALA A 280 -11.36 22.96 -5.01
CA ALA A 280 -10.29 23.21 -4.05
C ALA A 280 -10.81 23.93 -2.80
N ALA A 281 -11.66 24.95 -2.96
CA ALA A 281 -12.30 25.64 -1.84
C ALA A 281 -13.16 24.69 -0.99
N HIS A 282 -13.93 23.79 -1.62
CA HIS A 282 -14.71 22.78 -0.90
C HIS A 282 -13.84 21.77 -0.15
N LEU A 283 -12.74 21.30 -0.76
CA LEU A 283 -11.78 20.43 -0.09
C LEU A 283 -11.20 21.11 1.14
N ILE A 284 -10.69 22.34 0.96
CA ILE A 284 -10.08 23.14 2.01
C ILE A 284 -11.07 23.42 3.16
N GLN A 285 -12.30 23.83 2.87
CA GLN A 285 -13.34 24.07 3.88
C GLN A 285 -13.64 22.84 4.75
N ARG A 286 -13.40 21.64 4.24
CA ARG A 286 -13.68 20.39 4.96
C ARG A 286 -12.52 19.91 5.83
N ILE A 287 -11.29 20.30 5.49
CA ILE A 287 -10.07 19.92 6.21
C ILE A 287 -9.48 21.05 7.06
N CYS A 288 -10.04 22.27 7.01
CA CYS A 288 -9.45 23.43 7.68
C CYS A 288 -9.51 23.39 9.22
N ASN A 289 -10.40 22.57 9.80
CA ASN A 289 -10.64 22.50 11.25
C ASN A 289 -9.88 21.35 11.92
N VAL A 290 -8.60 21.18 11.57
CA VAL A 290 -7.73 20.11 12.08
C VAL A 290 -6.64 20.69 12.99
N ARG A 291 -5.98 19.83 13.79
CA ARG A 291 -4.87 20.25 14.66
C ARG A 291 -3.60 20.59 13.89
N SER A 292 -3.36 19.88 12.79
CA SER A 292 -2.19 20.04 11.93
C SER A 292 -2.62 20.01 10.47
N LEU A 293 -2.43 21.10 9.75
CA LEU A 293 -2.71 21.18 8.32
C LEU A 293 -1.46 21.64 7.58
N THR A 294 -0.99 20.80 6.66
CA THR A 294 0.04 21.13 5.69
C THR A 294 -0.61 21.28 4.33
N LEU A 295 -0.41 22.45 3.69
CA LEU A 295 -0.85 22.70 2.33
C LEU A 295 0.37 22.94 1.44
N GLY A 296 0.47 22.19 0.35
CA GLY A 296 1.48 22.37 -0.68
C GLY A 296 0.82 22.69 -2.02
N PHE A 297 1.42 23.62 -2.75
CA PHE A 297 1.06 23.88 -4.14
C PHE A 297 2.36 24.01 -4.96
N PRO A 298 2.46 23.39 -6.14
CA PRO A 298 3.65 23.48 -6.98
C PRO A 298 3.82 24.91 -7.51
N LYS A 299 5.03 25.45 -7.36
CA LYS A 299 5.37 26.83 -7.73
C LYS A 299 5.18 27.18 -9.19
N GLU A 300 5.33 26.20 -10.08
CA GLU A 300 5.41 26.40 -11.52
C GLU A 300 4.06 26.76 -12.15
N GLN A 301 2.96 26.66 -11.40
CA GLN A 301 1.60 26.83 -11.92
C GLN A 301 0.94 28.18 -11.55
N PHE A 302 1.48 28.93 -10.59
CA PHE A 302 0.98 30.29 -10.27
C PHE A 302 1.63 31.35 -11.15
N SER A 303 1.14 31.50 -12.37
CA SER A 303 1.52 32.63 -13.22
C SER A 303 0.80 33.94 -12.83
N GLN A 304 -0.21 33.88 -11.95
CA GLN A 304 -0.94 35.06 -11.46
C GLN A 304 -0.97 35.13 -9.93
N GLN A 305 -0.68 36.31 -9.40
CA GLN A 305 -0.68 36.65 -7.97
C GLN A 305 -2.07 36.54 -7.30
N VAL A 306 -3.13 36.36 -8.11
CA VAL A 306 -4.54 36.45 -7.73
C VAL A 306 -5.03 35.15 -7.09
N ASP A 307 -4.63 33.98 -7.61
CA ASP A 307 -5.13 32.68 -7.15
C ASP A 307 -4.63 32.37 -5.72
N PHE A 308 -3.38 32.72 -5.42
CA PHE A 308 -2.78 32.50 -4.11
C PHE A 308 -3.43 33.36 -3.00
N LEU A 309 -3.73 34.63 -3.30
CA LEU A 309 -4.43 35.53 -2.37
C LEU A 309 -5.88 35.10 -2.14
N TYR A 310 -6.55 34.54 -3.15
CA TYR A 310 -7.88 33.96 -3.02
C TYR A 310 -7.90 32.80 -2.03
N PHE A 311 -7.00 31.82 -2.18
CA PHE A 311 -6.91 30.68 -1.25
C PHE A 311 -6.55 31.10 0.18
N ILE A 312 -5.64 32.06 0.36
CA ILE A 312 -5.34 32.63 1.69
C ILE A 312 -6.57 33.31 2.29
N THR A 313 -7.33 34.07 1.48
CA THR A 313 -8.54 34.76 1.95
C THR A 313 -9.61 33.77 2.39
N LEU A 314 -9.81 32.69 1.63
CA LEU A 314 -10.77 31.61 1.91
C LEU A 314 -10.45 30.84 3.21
N MET A 315 -9.16 30.78 3.56
CA MET A 315 -8.66 30.20 4.80
C MET A 315 -8.82 31.14 6.00
N SER A 316 -8.62 32.43 5.77
CA SER A 316 -8.76 33.47 6.80
C SER A 316 -10.22 33.75 7.19
N SER A 317 -11.18 33.55 6.28
CA SER A 317 -12.60 33.79 6.53
C SER A 317 -13.28 32.69 7.35
N ASN A 318 -12.70 31.48 7.40
CA ASN A 318 -13.30 30.32 8.08
C ASN A 318 -12.71 30.03 9.48
N SER A 319 -11.60 30.65 9.87
CA SER A 319 -10.95 30.42 11.17
C SER A 319 -11.35 31.49 12.20
N ALA A 320 -12.59 31.46 12.65
CA ALA A 320 -13.05 32.40 13.68
C ALA A 320 -12.44 32.14 15.07
N GLU A 321 -11.93 30.94 15.40
CA GLU A 321 -11.56 30.63 16.80
C GLU A 321 -10.36 29.69 17.06
N THR A 322 -9.49 29.39 16.09
CA THR A 322 -8.32 28.54 16.37
C THR A 322 -7.02 29.16 15.88
N PHE A 323 -6.22 29.67 16.83
CA PHE A 323 -4.79 29.93 16.66
C PHE A 323 -4.07 28.59 16.43
N VAL A 324 -4.17 28.05 15.23
CA VAL A 324 -3.29 26.97 14.74
C VAL A 324 -2.02 27.65 14.23
N LEU A 325 -0.86 27.19 14.67
CA LEU A 325 0.42 27.57 14.07
C LEU A 325 0.48 26.94 12.67
N TRP A 326 -0.08 27.64 11.68
CA TRP A 326 0.07 27.28 10.28
C TRP A 326 1.54 27.41 9.92
N SER A 327 2.23 26.28 9.84
CA SER A 327 3.55 26.25 9.22
C SER A 327 3.33 26.25 7.71
N PHE A 328 3.23 27.44 7.12
CA PHE A 328 3.37 27.60 5.67
C PHE A 328 4.82 27.28 5.29
N TYR A 329 5.18 25.99 5.28
CA TYR A 329 6.37 25.56 4.56
C TYR A 329 6.02 25.56 3.08
N ILE A 330 6.18 26.72 2.44
CA ILE A 330 6.35 26.78 0.99
C ILE A 330 7.70 26.11 0.73
N VAL A 331 7.71 24.79 0.58
CA VAL A 331 8.88 24.09 0.07
C VAL A 331 9.01 24.49 -1.38
N CYS A 332 9.84 25.50 -1.59
CA CYS A 332 10.35 25.92 -2.87
C CYS A 332 11.32 24.82 -3.35
N LEU A 333 10.83 23.68 -3.84
CA LEU A 333 11.70 22.76 -4.58
C LEU A 333 12.19 23.52 -5.84
N ILE A 334 13.52 23.59 -5.98
CA ILE A 334 14.27 24.37 -6.99
C ILE A 334 14.45 23.54 -8.25
#